data_AF-A0A7V9BHC2-F1
#
_entry.id   AF-A0A7V9BHC2-F1
#
_cell.length_a   1.000
_cell.length_b   1.000
_cell.length_c   1.000
_cell.angle_alpha   90.00
_cell.angle_beta   90.00
_cell.angle_gamma   90.00
#
_symmetry.space_group_name_H-M   'P 1'
#
loop_
_entity.id
_entity.type
_entity.pdbx_description
1 polymer ?
#
loop_
_entity_poly.entity_id
_entity_poly.type
_entity_poly.pdbx_seq_one_letter_code
_entity_poly.pdbx_strand_id
1 'polypeptide(L)' 'MIREDARLFAEFNGQRVELFPESDTRFFVKRFYGRVVFVRTPEARATAVLWVDRTPGRKKFNRPCARRID' A
#
# COMPACT_ATOMS: atom_id res chain seq x y z
N MET A 1 -20.51 -3.15 -3.96
CA MET A 1 -19.36 -2.57 -4.70
C MET A 1 -19.68 -1.11 -4.98
N ILE A 2 -18.70 -0.23 -4.89
CA ILE A 2 -18.85 1.23 -5.10
C ILE A 2 -17.97 1.62 -6.27
N ARG A 3 -18.51 2.38 -7.22
CA ARG A 3 -17.75 2.94 -8.33
C ARG A 3 -17.60 4.44 -8.12
N GLU A 4 -16.36 4.91 -8.16
CA GLU A 4 -16.01 6.33 -8.11
C GLU A 4 -15.12 6.60 -9.33
N ASP A 5 -15.60 7.43 -10.24
CA ASP A 5 -14.96 7.68 -11.53
C ASP A 5 -14.63 6.39 -12.31
N ALA A 6 -13.35 6.20 -12.65
CA ALA A 6 -12.81 5.02 -13.32
C ALA A 6 -12.34 3.92 -12.34
N ARG A 7 -12.60 4.07 -11.04
CA ARG A 7 -12.10 3.16 -9.99
C ARG A 7 -13.24 2.36 -9.38
N LEU A 8 -12.97 1.10 -9.08
CA LEU A 8 -13.93 0.18 -8.45
C LEU A 8 -13.45 -0.18 -7.05
N PHE A 9 -14.37 -0.18 -6.09
CA PHE A 9 -14.09 -0.50 -4.70
C PHE A 9 -15.03 -1.58 -4.16
N ALA A 10 -14.50 -2.38 -3.25
CA ALA A 10 -15.27 -3.31 -2.44
C ALA A 10 -15.03 -3.03 -0.95
N GLU A 11 -16.01 -3.38 -0.14
CA GLU A 11 -15.86 -3.40 1.31
C GLU A 11 -15.65 -4.85 1.75
N PHE A 12 -14.59 -5.09 2.51
CA PHE A 12 -14.25 -6.39 3.05
C PHE A 12 -13.82 -6.21 4.50
N ASN A 13 -14.53 -6.86 5.45
CA ASN A 13 -14.28 -6.74 6.88
C ASN A 13 -14.19 -5.28 7.40
N GLY A 14 -15.06 -4.40 6.90
CA GLY A 14 -15.06 -2.97 7.27
C GLY A 14 -13.89 -2.17 6.70
N GLN A 15 -13.07 -2.77 5.83
CA GLN A 15 -12.02 -2.08 5.09
C GLN A 15 -12.46 -1.87 3.64
N ARG A 16 -12.31 -0.64 3.17
CA ARG A 16 -12.51 -0.30 1.77
C ARG A 16 -11.23 -0.63 0.98
N VAL A 17 -11.36 -1.49 -0.04
CA VAL A 17 -10.26 -1.90 -0.91
C VAL A 17 -10.56 -1.56 -2.36
N GLU A 18 -9.54 -1.13 -3.09
CA GLU A 18 -9.62 -0.89 -4.53
C GLU A 18 -9.45 -2.20 -5.30
N LEU A 19 -10.31 -2.39 -6.30
CA LEU A 19 -10.29 -3.47 -7.27
C LEU A 19 -9.69 -2.93 -8.57
N PHE A 20 -8.56 -3.47 -8.97
CA PHE A 20 -7.89 -3.10 -10.22
C PHE A 20 -8.24 -4.13 -11.30
N PRO A 21 -8.80 -3.72 -12.44
CA PRO A 21 -9.22 -4.66 -13.48
C PRO A 21 -8.04 -5.35 -14.15
N GLU A 22 -8.16 -6.66 -14.36
CA GLU A 22 -7.29 -7.47 -15.22
C GLU A 22 -8.04 -7.93 -16.48
N SER A 23 -9.37 -8.06 -16.38
CA SER A 23 -10.32 -8.31 -17.48
C SER A 23 -11.73 -7.94 -17.01
N ASP A 24 -12.75 -8.14 -17.84
CA ASP A 24 -14.15 -7.83 -17.52
C ASP A 24 -14.66 -8.46 -16.22
N THR A 25 -14.14 -9.63 -15.84
CA THR A 25 -14.58 -10.39 -14.65
C THR A 25 -13.46 -10.71 -13.66
N ARG A 26 -12.22 -10.28 -13.93
CA ARG A 26 -11.06 -10.53 -13.04
C ARG A 26 -10.45 -9.23 -12.57
N PHE A 27 -10.19 -9.16 -11.27
CA PHE A 27 -9.66 -7.99 -10.61
C PHE A 27 -8.60 -8.41 -9.60
N PHE A 28 -7.51 -7.65 -9.52
CA PHE A 28 -6.54 -7.79 -8.44
C PHE A 28 -6.84 -6.78 -7.32
N VAL A 29 -6.66 -7.21 -6.08
CA VAL A 29 -6.67 -6.34 -4.90
C VAL A 29 -5.24 -6.07 -4.47
N LYS A 30 -4.85 -4.81 -4.34
CA LYS A 30 -3.53 -4.47 -3.80
C LYS A 30 -3.47 -4.78 -2.30
N ARG A 31 -2.97 -5.96 -1.95
CA ARG A 31 -2.75 -6.35 -0.56
C ARG A 31 -1.45 -5.73 -0.04
N PHE A 32 -1.56 -4.78 0.89
CA PHE A 32 -0.41 -4.27 1.63
C PHE A 32 -0.57 -4.61 3.12
N TYR A 33 0.22 -5.57 3.60
CA TYR A 33 0.25 -5.94 5.01
C TYR A 33 1.52 -5.37 5.62
N GLY A 34 1.51 -4.08 5.92
CA GLY A 34 2.71 -3.39 6.36
C GLY A 34 2.46 -2.03 6.98
N ARG A 35 3.53 -1.38 7.43
CA ARG A 35 3.54 0.00 7.91
C ARG A 35 4.38 0.85 6.97
N VAL A 36 3.88 2.04 6.67
CA VAL A 36 4.66 3.08 5.99
C VAL A 36 5.15 4.07 7.05
N VAL A 37 6.44 4.37 7.05
CA VAL A 37 7.05 5.36 7.96
C VAL A 37 7.76 6.41 7.12
N PHE A 38 7.40 7.68 7.30
CA PHE A 38 8.11 8.80 6.69
C PHE A 38 9.24 9.25 7.61
N VAL A 39 10.44 9.34 7.05
CA VAL A 39 11.58 10.00 7.70
C VAL A 39 11.52 11.46 7.31
N ARG A 40 11.59 12.36 8.30
CA ARG A 40 11.46 13.81 8.11
C ARG A 40 12.70 14.54 8.60
N THR A 41 12.98 15.69 8.01
CA THR A 41 13.93 16.66 8.57
C THR A 41 13.33 17.39 9.77
N PRO A 42 14.13 18.15 10.55
CA PRO A 42 13.61 19.04 11.59
C PRO A 42 12.56 20.03 11.09
N GLU A 43 12.63 20.45 9.82
CA GLU A 43 11.66 21.34 9.17
C GLU A 43 10.40 20.61 8.69
N ALA A 44 10.15 19.39 9.20
CA ALA A 44 9.01 18.52 8.90
C ALA A 44 8.88 18.06 7.43
N ARG A 45 9.88 18.31 6.58
CA ARG A 45 9.91 17.84 5.20
C ARG A 45 10.24 16.35 5.15
N ALA A 46 9.42 15.54 4.49
CA ALA A 46 9.70 14.12 4.28
C ALA A 46 10.86 13.95 3.28
N THR A 47 11.86 13.14 3.63
CA THR A 47 13.07 12.89 2.81
C THR A 47 13.21 11.43 2.40
N ALA A 48 12.57 10.52 3.13
CA ALA A 48 12.54 9.11 2.77
C ALA A 48 11.24 8.45 3.23
N VAL A 49 10.92 7.34 2.58
CA VAL A 49 9.86 6.42 3.00
C VAL A 49 10.44 5.05 3.30
N LEU A 50 10.06 4.51 4.46
CA LEU A 50 10.37 3.14 4.88
C LEU A 50 9.09 2.32 4.79
N TRP A 51 9.16 1.24 4.02
CA TRP A 51 8.10 0.25 3.91
C TRP A 51 8.46 -0.94 4.80
N VAL A 52 7.62 -1.21 5.80
CA VAL A 52 7.83 -2.31 6.75
C VAL A 52 6.76 -3.36 6.49
N ASP A 53 7.13 -4.46 5.84
CA ASP A 53 6.26 -5.63 5.71
C ASP A 53 5.99 -6.24 7.11
N ARG A 54 4.73 -6.53 7.40
CA ARG A 54 4.24 -7.09 8.66
C ARG A 54 3.54 -8.43 8.47
N THR A 55 3.64 -9.04 7.29
CA THR A 55 3.01 -10.33 6.97
C THR A 55 3.58 -11.41 7.90
N PRO A 56 2.76 -12.04 8.76
CA PRO A 56 3.22 -13.12 9.62
C PRO A 56 3.83 -14.28 8.81
N GLY A 57 4.94 -14.85 9.26
CA GLY A 57 5.56 -16.03 8.64
C GLY A 57 6.38 -15.78 7.35
N ARG A 58 6.41 -14.57 6.80
CA ARG A 58 7.37 -14.21 5.74
C ARG A 58 8.75 -13.98 6.35
N LYS A 59 9.82 -14.58 5.80
CA LYS A 59 11.19 -14.15 6.08
C LYS A 59 11.29 -12.67 5.73
N LYS A 60 11.66 -11.82 6.70
CA LYS A 60 11.88 -10.39 6.46
C LYS A 60 12.86 -10.27 5.29
N PHE A 61 12.43 -9.68 4.18
CA PHE A 61 13.36 -9.30 3.13
C PHE A 61 14.27 -8.25 3.75
N ASN A 62 15.54 -8.58 4.00
CA ASN A 62 16.42 -7.82 4.87
C ASN A 62 16.99 -6.55 4.22
N ARG A 63 16.20 -5.88 3.39
CA ARG A 63 16.50 -4.55 2.85
C ARG A 63 15.29 -3.66 3.06
N PRO A 64 15.30 -2.70 4.01
CA PRO A 64 14.38 -1.59 3.92
C PRO A 64 14.63 -0.90 2.57
N CYS A 65 13.67 -0.97 1.66
CA CYS A 65 13.68 -0.15 0.46
C CYS A 65 13.37 1.29 0.90
N ALA A 66 14.40 1.99 1.40
CA ALA A 66 14.37 3.42 1.53
C ALA A 66 14.43 4.00 0.12
N ARG A 67 13.30 4.47 -0.40
CA ARG A 67 13.27 5.26 -1.63
C ARG A 67 13.30 6.73 -1.24
N ARG A 68 14.30 7.45 -1.75
CA ARG A 68 14.39 8.91 -1.69
C ARG A 68 13.25 9.53 -2.50
N ILE A 69 12.67 10.61 -1.98
CA ILE A 69 11.55 11.34 -2.59
C ILE A 69 12.01 12.78 -2.90
N ASP A 70 13.20 12.91 -3.45
CA ASP A 70 13.73 14.15 -4.02
C ASP A 70 13.71 14.11 -5.55
#